data_AF-A0AAV5QP75-F1
#
_entry.id   AF-A0AAV5QP75-F1
#
_cell.length_a   1.000
_cell.length_b   1.000
_cell.length_c   1.000
_cell.angle_alpha   90.00
_cell.angle_beta   90.00
_cell.angle_gamma   90.00
#
_symmetry.space_group_name_H-M   'P 1'
#
loop_
_entity.id
_entity.type
_entity.pdbx_description
1 polymer ?
#
loop_
_entity_poly.entity_id
_entity_poly.type
_entity_poly.pdbx_seq_one_letter_code
_entity_poly.pdbx_strand_id
1 'polypeptide(L)'
;MSVILKFKAGKVDYNEETHKCTPKPLKGEVTIKKVEDDESFYDFSWESREKTAAGVAHNPDEDELLIIPGDVTWKHVKSCTTGRVFCLNFTSGAKSFYWMQDKNDNEDDPSELSAKDKEIAAKIQKLISDDSAAADDDDEDDNDEVMKT
;
A
#
# COMPACT_ATOMS: atom_id res chain seq x y z
N MET A 1 17.51 2.17 -13.79
CA MET A 1 16.49 1.65 -12.83
C MET A 1 15.46 0.82 -13.58
N SER A 2 15.18 -0.42 -13.16
CA SER A 2 14.16 -1.27 -13.78
C SER A 2 12.87 -1.23 -12.97
N VAL A 3 11.76 -0.78 -13.58
CA VAL A 3 10.44 -0.77 -12.94
C VAL A 3 9.93 -2.20 -12.78
N ILE A 4 9.61 -2.59 -11.55
CA ILE A 4 9.10 -3.92 -11.20
C ILE A 4 7.59 -3.91 -11.14
N LEU A 5 7.01 -2.89 -10.49
CA LEU A 5 5.58 -2.78 -10.28
C LEU A 5 5.15 -1.32 -10.31
N LYS A 6 3.97 -1.05 -10.86
CA LYS A 6 3.33 0.26 -10.76
C LYS A 6 1.83 0.09 -10.59
N PHE A 7 1.23 0.87 -9.70
CA PHE A 7 -0.19 0.80 -9.41
C PHE A 7 -0.72 2.12 -8.87
N LYS A 8 -2.01 2.38 -9.07
CA LYS A 8 -2.66 3.60 -8.61
C LYS A 8 -3.03 3.46 -7.14
N ALA A 9 -2.41 4.28 -6.31
CA ALA A 9 -2.73 4.35 -4.90
C ALA A 9 -2.60 5.79 -4.41
N GLY A 10 -3.47 6.18 -3.48
CA GLY A 10 -3.34 7.44 -2.77
C GLY A 10 -2.70 7.23 -1.40
N LYS A 11 -2.33 8.34 -0.75
CA LYS A 11 -1.85 8.32 0.64
C LYS A 11 -3.02 8.33 1.63
N VAL A 12 -2.78 7.72 2.78
CA VAL A 12 -3.68 7.75 3.94
C VAL A 12 -2.91 8.32 5.12
N ASP A 13 -3.47 9.35 5.75
CA ASP A 13 -2.90 9.87 6.98
C ASP A 13 -3.43 9.04 8.13
N TYR A 14 -2.54 8.31 8.78
CA TYR A 14 -2.83 7.63 10.03
C TYR A 14 -2.55 8.58 11.19
N ASN A 15 -3.59 8.90 11.96
CA ASN A 15 -3.45 9.69 13.16
C ASN A 15 -3.21 8.74 14.34
N GLU A 16 -1.98 8.68 14.84
CA GLU A 16 -1.58 7.78 15.94
C GLU A 16 -2.33 8.06 17.25
N GLU A 17 -2.74 9.30 17.51
CA GLU A 17 -3.47 9.67 18.74
C GLU A 17 -4.92 9.15 18.75
N THR A 18 -5.57 9.15 17.58
CA THR A 18 -6.98 8.74 17.45
C THR A 18 -7.15 7.36 16.81
N HIS A 19 -6.04 6.74 16.37
CA HIS A 19 -6.00 5.50 15.61
C HIS A 19 -6.91 5.54 14.36
N LYS A 20 -7.09 6.74 13.78
CA LYS A 20 -7.95 6.96 12.62
C LYS A 20 -7.13 7.06 11.34
N CYS A 21 -7.50 6.26 10.35
CA CYS A 21 -7.01 6.36 8.99
C CYS A 21 -7.88 7.34 8.19
N THR A 22 -7.29 8.41 7.69
CA THR A 22 -7.97 9.40 6.84
C THR A 22 -7.38 9.35 5.43
N PRO A 23 -8.06 8.72 4.45
CA PRO A 23 -7.57 8.68 3.07
C PRO A 23 -7.57 10.09 2.47
N LYS A 24 -6.45 10.50 1.88
CA LYS A 24 -6.39 11.77 1.16
C LYS A 24 -7.17 11.62 -0.14
N PRO A 25 -7.93 12.66 -0.56
CA PRO A 25 -8.61 12.66 -1.85
C PRO A 25 -7.63 12.73 -3.03
N LEU A 26 -6.35 13.00 -2.75
CA LEU A 26 -5.29 13.15 -3.73
C LEU A 26 -5.06 11.84 -4.47
N LYS A 27 -5.13 11.88 -5.81
CA LYS A 27 -4.88 10.71 -6.62
C LYS A 27 -3.40 10.56 -6.93
N GLY A 28 -2.87 9.36 -6.71
CA GLY A 28 -1.45 9.08 -6.90
C GLY A 28 -1.18 7.76 -7.60
N GLU A 29 0.09 7.57 -7.93
CA GLU A 29 0.63 6.34 -8.48
C GLU A 29 1.89 5.97 -7.69
N VAL A 30 1.93 4.72 -7.23
CA VAL A 30 3.12 4.11 -6.65
C VAL A 30 3.90 3.42 -7.75
N THR A 31 5.21 3.65 -7.78
CA THR A 31 6.14 2.92 -8.64
C THR A 31 7.22 2.27 -7.78
N ILE A 32 7.40 0.96 -7.96
CA ILE A 32 8.44 0.18 -7.33
C ILE A 32 9.49 -0.17 -8.39
N LYS A 33 10.74 0.22 -8.15
CA LYS A 33 11.89 -0.01 -9.05
C LYS A 33 12.99 -0.72 -8.29
N LYS A 34 13.81 -1.51 -8.99
CA LYS A 34 15.08 -1.98 -8.41
C LYS A 34 16.10 -0.84 -8.38
N VAL A 35 16.80 -0.71 -7.26
CA VAL A 35 17.93 0.21 -7.11
C VAL A 35 19.08 -0.30 -7.99
N GLU A 36 19.73 0.58 -8.75
CA GLU A 36 20.83 0.19 -9.67
C GLU A 36 22.11 -0.17 -8.94
N ASP A 37 22.32 0.40 -7.75
CA ASP A 37 23.51 0.21 -6.93
C ASP A 37 23.43 -1.08 -6.09
N ASP A 38 22.21 -1.44 -5.65
CA ASP A 38 21.93 -2.60 -4.80
C ASP A 38 20.70 -3.37 -5.32
N GLU A 39 20.93 -4.51 -5.96
CA GLU A 39 19.84 -5.36 -6.49
C GLU A 39 18.91 -5.94 -5.40
N SER A 40 19.35 -5.86 -4.14
CA SER A 40 18.60 -6.30 -2.96
C SER A 40 17.64 -5.23 -2.44
N PHE A 41 17.75 -3.97 -2.87
CA PHE A 41 16.87 -2.90 -2.43
C PHE A 41 15.91 -2.47 -3.54
N TYR A 42 14.72 -2.06 -3.12
CA TYR A 42 13.70 -1.54 -4.01
C TYR A 42 13.41 -0.08 -3.66
N ASP A 43 13.38 0.76 -4.68
CA ASP A 43 12.90 2.13 -4.57
C ASP A 43 11.38 2.12 -4.71
N PHE A 44 10.68 2.59 -3.68
CA PHE A 44 9.25 2.82 -3.67
C PHE A 44 9.02 4.33 -3.76
N SER A 45 8.66 4.82 -4.94
CA SER A 45 8.33 6.24 -5.14
C SER A 45 6.83 6.42 -5.29
N TRP A 46 6.25 7.37 -4.56
CA TRP A 46 4.86 7.79 -4.74
C TRP A 46 4.79 9.14 -5.45
N GLU A 47 4.02 9.23 -6.51
CA GLU A 47 3.80 10.49 -7.24
C GLU A 47 2.31 10.86 -7.27
N SER A 48 2.00 12.15 -7.07
CA SER A 48 0.63 12.66 -7.25
C SER A 48 0.30 12.83 -8.73
N ARG A 49 -0.77 12.18 -9.19
CA ARG A 49 -1.31 12.37 -10.55
C ARG A 49 -2.10 13.68 -10.69
N GLU A 50 -2.55 14.23 -9.57
CA GLU A 50 -3.32 15.47 -9.56
C GLU A 50 -2.40 16.67 -9.33
N LYS A 51 -2.65 17.73 -10.11
CA LYS A 51 -2.01 19.03 -9.86
C LYS A 51 -2.56 19.57 -8.55
N THR A 52 -1.78 19.50 -7.49
CA THR A 52 -2.07 20.20 -6.23
C THR A 52 -2.33 21.67 -6.53
N ALA A 53 -3.35 22.25 -5.90
CA ALA A 53 -3.81 23.63 -6.15
C ALA A 53 -2.72 24.71 -5.95
N ALA A 54 -1.58 24.35 -5.35
CA ALA A 54 -0.42 25.22 -5.15
C ALA A 54 0.50 25.35 -6.38
N GLY A 55 0.27 24.62 -7.49
CA GLY A 55 1.15 24.66 -8.66
C GLY A 55 2.55 24.04 -8.43
N VAL A 56 2.82 23.58 -7.21
CA VAL A 56 3.98 22.78 -6.86
C VAL A 56 3.68 21.36 -7.34
N ALA A 57 4.32 20.98 -8.45
CA ALA A 57 4.48 19.57 -8.80
C ALA A 57 5.09 18.91 -7.55
N HIS A 58 4.39 17.94 -6.99
CA HIS A 58 4.90 17.23 -5.84
C HIS A 58 6.27 16.67 -6.19
N ASN A 59 7.30 16.99 -5.40
CA ASN A 59 8.62 16.46 -5.65
C ASN A 59 8.56 14.94 -5.46
N PRO A 60 8.78 14.13 -6.51
CA PRO A 60 8.77 12.68 -6.37
C PRO A 60 9.81 12.21 -5.36
N ASP A 61 10.92 12.95 -5.24
CA ASP A 61 12.01 12.68 -4.29
C ASP A 61 11.62 12.81 -2.81
N GLU A 62 10.56 13.57 -2.48
CA GLU A 62 10.12 13.71 -1.08
C GLU A 62 9.40 12.46 -0.55
N ASP A 63 8.96 11.58 -1.46
CA ASP A 63 8.23 10.36 -1.13
C ASP A 63 8.85 9.11 -1.77
N GLU A 64 10.16 9.17 -2.01
CA GLU A 64 11.01 8.02 -2.27
C GLU A 64 11.32 7.30 -0.96
N LEU A 65 10.90 6.04 -0.89
CA LEU A 65 11.12 5.15 0.25
C LEU A 65 11.95 3.96 -0.19
N LEU A 66 13.02 3.69 0.55
CA LEU A 66 13.86 2.51 0.30
C LEU A 66 13.26 1.28 0.99
N ILE A 67 12.83 0.31 0.20
CA ILE A 67 12.33 -0.97 0.69
C ILE A 67 13.48 -1.95 0.76
N ILE A 68 13.75 -2.39 1.99
CA ILE A 68 14.74 -3.42 2.28
C ILE A 68 13.97 -4.72 2.59
N PRO A 69 14.17 -5.80 1.83
CA PRO A 69 13.61 -7.11 2.13
C PRO A 69 13.96 -7.54 3.56
N GLY A 70 12.99 -8.06 4.30
CA GLY A 70 13.13 -8.40 5.73
C GLY A 70 12.90 -7.25 6.72
N ASP A 71 13.15 -5.99 6.33
CA ASP A 71 12.99 -4.81 7.20
C ASP A 71 11.64 -4.08 6.98
N VAL A 72 10.89 -4.49 5.96
CA VAL A 72 9.62 -3.89 5.61
C VAL A 72 8.54 -4.95 5.55
N THR A 73 7.35 -4.60 6.07
CA THR A 73 6.18 -5.48 6.07
C THR A 73 5.02 -4.80 5.36
N TRP A 74 4.38 -5.50 4.43
CA TRP A 74 3.19 -5.05 3.71
C TRP A 74 1.97 -5.77 4.27
N LYS A 75 1.03 -5.04 4.87
CA LYS A 75 -0.17 -5.62 5.48
C LYS A 75 -1.43 -4.91 5.02
N HIS A 76 -2.50 -5.66 4.82
CA HIS A 76 -3.82 -5.09 4.55
C HIS A 76 -4.46 -4.58 5.85
N VAL A 77 -5.10 -3.41 5.79
CA VAL A 77 -5.77 -2.77 6.94
C VAL A 77 -7.26 -2.75 6.69
N LYS A 78 -7.95 -3.80 7.14
CA LYS A 78 -9.42 -3.95 7.08
C LYS A 78 -10.19 -2.91 7.91
N SER A 79 -9.53 -2.26 8.88
CA SER A 79 -10.16 -1.28 9.78
C SER A 79 -10.60 0.02 9.09
N CYS A 80 -10.23 0.24 7.82
CA CYS A 80 -10.63 1.43 7.09
C CYS A 80 -11.97 1.21 6.39
N THR A 81 -12.91 2.13 6.52
CA THR A 81 -14.22 2.10 5.83
C THR A 81 -14.10 2.09 4.29
N THR A 82 -12.93 2.42 3.73
CA THR A 82 -12.64 2.32 2.29
C THR A 82 -12.20 0.92 1.85
N GLY A 83 -11.95 0.00 2.80
CA GLY A 83 -11.70 -1.43 2.58
C GLY A 83 -10.37 -1.80 1.90
N ARG A 84 -9.81 -0.94 1.02
CA ARG A 84 -8.60 -1.24 0.24
C ARG A 84 -7.37 -0.46 0.67
N VAL A 85 -7.13 -0.43 1.98
CA VAL A 85 -5.98 0.26 2.57
C VAL A 85 -4.90 -0.75 2.93
N PHE A 86 -3.67 -0.47 2.57
CA PHE A 86 -2.48 -1.23 2.90
C PHE A 86 -1.54 -0.37 3.75
N CYS A 87 -0.86 -1.01 4.68
CA CYS A 87 0.16 -0.43 5.54
C CYS A 87 1.51 -1.02 5.17
N LEU A 88 2.46 -0.14 4.88
CA LEU A 88 3.87 -0.40 4.74
C LEU A 88 4.54 -0.01 6.05
N ASN A 89 4.90 -1.01 6.85
CA ASN A 89 5.53 -0.80 8.15
C ASN A 89 7.02 -1.12 8.06
N PHE A 90 7.84 -0.12 8.34
CA PHE A 90 9.30 -0.22 8.43
C PHE A 90 9.70 -0.58 9.86
N THR A 91 10.70 -1.44 10.01
CA THR A 91 11.41 -1.72 11.27
C THR A 91 11.90 -0.45 11.97
N SER A 92 12.25 0.60 11.22
CA SER A 92 12.62 1.93 11.73
C SER A 92 11.51 2.62 12.53
N GLY A 93 10.29 2.08 12.54
CA GLY A 93 9.12 2.65 13.20
C GLY A 93 8.28 3.57 12.31
N ALA A 94 8.74 3.85 11.09
CA ALA A 94 7.95 4.58 10.10
C ALA A 94 6.82 3.69 9.57
N LYS A 95 5.61 4.25 9.47
CA LYS A 95 4.44 3.58 8.92
C LYS A 95 3.84 4.45 7.83
N SER A 96 3.72 3.89 6.64
CA SER A 96 3.13 4.56 5.50
C SER A 96 1.87 3.81 5.08
N PHE A 97 0.76 4.52 4.97
CA PHE A 97 -0.52 3.92 4.61
C PHE A 97 -0.93 4.36 3.22
N TYR A 98 -1.31 3.41 2.39
CA TYR A 98 -1.67 3.59 0.99
C TYR A 98 -3.03 2.98 0.73
N TRP A 99 -3.88 3.66 -0.03
CA TRP A 99 -5.18 3.11 -0.43
C TRP A 99 -5.25 2.92 -1.93
N MET A 100 -5.71 1.75 -2.37
CA MET A 100 -5.79 1.44 -3.78
C MET A 100 -6.86 2.29 -4.46
N GLN A 101 -6.48 2.94 -5.56
CA GLN A 101 -7.34 3.80 -6.37
C GLN A 101 -7.66 3.19 -7.74
N ASP A 102 -7.22 1.96 -7.99
CA ASP A 102 -7.58 1.27 -9.22
C ASP A 102 -9.09 0.96 -9.24
N LYS A 103 -9.62 0.83 -10.45
CA LYS A 103 -11.07 0.64 -10.61
C LYS A 103 -11.43 -0.73 -10.05
N ASN A 104 -12.39 -0.79 -9.11
CA ASN A 104 -12.93 -2.09 -8.76
C ASN A 104 -13.63 -2.67 -9.97
N ASP A 105 -13.24 -3.86 -10.36
CA ASP A 105 -14.01 -4.66 -11.30
C ASP A 105 -15.14 -5.42 -10.57
N ASN A 106 -15.18 -5.39 -9.22
CA ASN A 106 -16.28 -5.95 -8.43
C ASN A 106 -17.34 -4.87 -8.11
N GLU A 107 -18.54 -5.01 -8.69
CA GLU A 107 -19.67 -4.09 -8.51
C GLU A 107 -20.43 -4.34 -7.19
N ASP A 108 -20.37 -5.55 -6.65
CA ASP A 108 -21.13 -5.95 -5.45
C ASP A 108 -20.50 -5.42 -4.15
N ASP A 109 -19.17 -5.46 -4.03
CA ASP A 109 -18.46 -5.01 -2.83
C ASP A 109 -17.29 -4.06 -3.17
N PRO A 110 -17.53 -2.73 -3.15
CA PRO A 110 -16.47 -1.74 -3.38
C PRO A 110 -15.41 -1.72 -2.27
N SER A 111 -15.65 -2.36 -1.12
CA SER A 111 -14.69 -2.44 -0.02
C SER A 111 -13.75 -3.63 -0.13
N GLU A 112 -14.11 -4.65 -0.91
CA GLU A 112 -13.31 -5.87 -1.08
C GLU A 112 -12.08 -5.62 -1.97
N LEU A 113 -10.99 -6.34 -1.69
CA LEU A 113 -9.80 -6.35 -2.53
C LEU A 113 -10.11 -7.03 -3.88
N SER A 114 -9.89 -6.34 -4.98
CA SER A 114 -10.02 -6.92 -6.31
C SER A 114 -8.93 -7.95 -6.58
N ALA A 115 -9.10 -8.80 -7.60
CA ALA A 115 -8.07 -9.74 -8.03
C ALA A 115 -6.74 -9.02 -8.34
N LYS A 116 -6.79 -7.79 -8.86
CA LYS A 116 -5.59 -6.98 -9.11
C LYS A 116 -4.92 -6.52 -7.82
N ASP A 117 -5.71 -6.10 -6.84
CA ASP A 117 -5.18 -5.65 -5.55
C ASP A 117 -4.47 -6.80 -4.83
N LYS A 118 -5.05 -8.01 -4.87
CA LYS A 118 -4.44 -9.24 -4.34
C LYS A 118 -3.15 -9.59 -5.09
N GLU A 119 -3.13 -9.47 -6.42
CA GLU A 119 -1.91 -9.71 -7.22
C GLU A 119 -0.80 -8.70 -6.92
N ILE A 120 -1.14 -7.42 -6.75
CA ILE A 120 -0.20 -6.35 -6.36
C ILE A 120 0.38 -6.64 -4.98
N ALA A 121 -0.48 -6.94 -4.00
CA ALA A 121 -0.05 -7.27 -2.64
C ALA A 121 0.86 -8.50 -2.63
N ALA A 122 0.49 -9.57 -3.34
CA ALA A 122 1.32 -10.78 -3.46
C ALA A 122 2.66 -10.50 -4.13
N LYS A 123 2.70 -9.64 -5.15
CA LYS A 123 3.96 -9.22 -5.79
C LYS A 123 4.85 -8.45 -4.82
N ILE A 124 4.31 -7.46 -4.10
CA ILE A 124 5.06 -6.70 -3.09
C ILE A 124 5.57 -7.63 -1.99
N GLN A 125 4.70 -8.50 -1.47
CA GLN A 125 5.05 -9.49 -0.44
C GLN A 125 6.18 -10.39 -0.91
N LYS A 126 6.13 -10.86 -2.16
CA LYS A 126 7.21 -11.66 -2.74
C LYS A 126 8.52 -10.87 -2.82
N LEU A 127 8.49 -9.58 -3.19
CA LEU A 127 9.69 -8.75 -3.27
C LEU A 127 10.34 -8.53 -1.90
N ILE A 128 9.54 -8.34 -0.84
CA ILE A 128 10.04 -8.11 0.52
C ILE A 128 10.40 -9.41 1.26
N SER A 129 9.89 -10.57 0.81
CA SER A 129 10.13 -11.88 1.45
C SER A 129 11.24 -12.71 0.82
N ASP A 130 11.82 -12.30 -0.32
CA ASP A 130 12.76 -13.11 -1.12
C ASP A 130 14.14 -13.37 -0.45
N ASP A 131 14.35 -13.04 0.83
CA ASP A 131 15.56 -13.42 1.59
C ASP A 131 15.35 -14.00 2.99
N SER A 132 14.12 -14.17 3.52
CA SER A 132 13.86 -15.16 4.58
C SER A 132 12.41 -15.19 5.04
N ALA A 133 11.92 -16.43 5.20
CA ALA A 133 10.92 -16.85 6.19
C ALA A 133 9.57 -16.10 6.24
N ALA A 134 8.55 -16.80 5.76
CA ALA A 134 7.22 -16.97 6.38
C ALA A 134 6.54 -15.75 7.02
N ALA A 135 5.48 -15.27 6.38
CA ALA A 135 4.35 -14.65 7.06
C ALA A 135 3.05 -15.17 6.41
N ASP A 136 2.57 -16.28 6.96
CA ASP A 136 1.17 -16.55 7.32
C ASP A 136 0.14 -15.65 6.63
N ASP A 137 -0.44 -16.16 5.55
CA ASP A 137 -1.76 -15.73 5.06
C ASP A 137 -2.80 -16.50 5.89
N ASP A 138 -2.90 -16.18 7.17
CA ASP A 138 -4.01 -16.60 8.02
C ASP A 138 -5.02 -15.44 8.03
N ASP A 139 -5.73 -15.31 6.90
CA ASP A 139 -6.98 -14.56 6.82
C ASP A 139 -8.15 -15.56 6.92
N GLU A 140 -8.12 -16.42 7.95
CA GLU A 140 -9.33 -16.97 8.57
C GLU A 140 -9.82 -15.96 9.63
N ASP A 141 -10.62 -14.98 9.24
CA ASP A 141 -11.53 -14.33 10.19
C ASP A 141 -12.95 -14.35 9.61
N ASP A 142 -13.57 -15.47 9.94
CA ASP A 142 -15.00 -15.70 10.11
C ASP A 142 -15.65 -14.49 10.78
N ASN A 143 -16.48 -13.76 10.03
CA ASN A 143 -17.55 -12.97 10.65
C ASN A 143 -18.86 -13.29 9.95
N ASP A 144 -19.31 -14.54 10.13
CA ASP A 144 -20.74 -14.85 10.14
C ASP A 144 -21.23 -14.78 11.59
N GLU A 145 -21.59 -13.59 12.07
CA GLU A 145 -22.60 -13.52 13.15
C GLU A 145 -23.73 -12.57 12.76
N VAL A 146 -24.70 -13.22 12.13
CA VAL A 146 -26.11 -12.88 12.04
C VAL A 146 -26.66 -12.51 13.42
N MET A 147 -27.03 -11.25 13.67
CA MET A 147 -28.10 -10.95 14.64
C MET A 147 -29.07 -9.92 14.08
N LYS A 148 -30.04 -10.47 13.35
CA LYS A 148 -31.33 -9.88 13.02
C LYS A 148 -32.09 -9.66 14.35
N THR A 149 -32.44 -8.42 14.68
CA THR A 149 -33.51 -8.10 15.64
C THR A 149 -34.74 -7.68 14.86
#